data_AF-A0A447U1N8-F1
#
_entry.id   AF-A0A447U1N8-F1
#
_cell.length_a   1.000
_cell.length_b   1.000
_cell.length_c   1.000
_cell.angle_alpha   90.00
_cell.angle_beta   90.00
_cell.angle_gamma   90.00
#
_symmetry.space_group_name_H-M   'P 1'
#
loop_
_entity.id
_entity.type
_entity.pdbx_description
1 polymer ?
#
loop_
_entity_poly.entity_id
_entity_poly.type
_entity_poly.pdbx_seq_one_letter_code
_entity_poly.pdbx_strand_id
1 'polypeptide(L)'
;MADKFKEVMEQKPGSWIFTSATLSVNDDLHHFTARLGIEQAESMLLPSPFDYTRQALLCVPRNLPQTNQPGAARQLAAMLRPIIEANNGRCFMLCTSHAMMRDLAEQFRATMTLPVLLQGETSKGQLLQQFVSAGNALLVATSSFWEGVDVRGDTLSLVIIDKLPFTSPDDPLLKARMEDCRLRGGDPFDEVQLPDAVITLKQGVGRLIRDADDRGGVSDL
;
A
#
# COMPACT_ATOMS: atom_id res chain seq x y z
N MET A 1 -27.46 -9.22 -8.84
CA MET A 1 -26.97 -7.97 -8.22
C MET A 1 -27.36 -6.76 -9.06
N ALA A 2 -27.14 -6.81 -10.38
CA ALA A 2 -27.54 -5.76 -11.33
C ALA A 2 -29.01 -5.29 -11.15
N ASP A 3 -29.97 -6.22 -11.12
CA ASP A 3 -31.41 -5.87 -11.08
C ASP A 3 -31.79 -5.07 -9.83
N LYS A 4 -31.30 -5.48 -8.65
CA LYS A 4 -31.53 -4.77 -7.38
C LYS A 4 -30.89 -3.38 -7.36
N PHE A 5 -29.73 -3.22 -7.98
CA PHE A 5 -29.04 -1.94 -8.01
C PHE A 5 -29.74 -0.96 -8.95
N LYS A 6 -30.18 -1.46 -10.11
CA LYS A 6 -31.00 -0.73 -11.07
C LYS A 6 -32.32 -0.25 -10.47
N GLU A 7 -33.03 -1.12 -9.75
CA GLU A 7 -34.25 -0.75 -9.01
C GLU A 7 -34.00 0.39 -8.00
N VAL A 8 -32.86 0.37 -7.30
CA VAL A 8 -32.51 1.44 -6.35
C VAL A 8 -32.19 2.76 -7.06
N MET A 9 -31.49 2.72 -8.20
CA MET A 9 -31.22 3.92 -9.01
C MET A 9 -32.51 4.51 -9.59
N GLU A 10 -33.44 3.66 -10.02
CA GLU A 10 -34.76 4.08 -10.54
C GLU A 10 -35.64 4.72 -9.45
N GLN A 11 -35.59 4.19 -8.22
CA GLN A 11 -36.35 4.73 -7.08
C GLN A 11 -35.76 6.02 -6.49
N LYS A 12 -34.47 6.29 -6.74
CA LYS A 12 -33.76 7.46 -6.20
C LYS A 12 -33.21 8.32 -7.34
N PRO A 13 -34.02 9.24 -7.89
CA PRO A 13 -33.56 10.12 -8.95
C PRO A 13 -32.43 11.02 -8.45
N GLY A 14 -31.30 11.01 -9.16
CA GLY A 14 -30.10 11.77 -8.82
C GLY A 14 -28.92 11.40 -9.72
N SER A 15 -27.82 12.14 -9.57
CA SER A 15 -26.55 11.82 -10.24
C SER A 15 -25.76 10.84 -9.37
N TRP A 16 -25.35 9.72 -9.97
CA TRP A 16 -24.55 8.69 -9.32
C TRP A 16 -23.13 8.74 -9.87
N ILE A 17 -22.16 9.08 -9.02
CA ILE A 17 -20.76 9.18 -9.40
C ILE A 17 -19.99 8.02 -8.74
N PHE A 18 -19.34 7.20 -9.57
CA PHE A 18 -18.48 6.11 -9.12
C PHE A 18 -17.03 6.48 -9.45
N THR A 19 -16.18 6.53 -8.42
CA THR A 19 -14.76 6.82 -8.59
C THR A 19 -13.93 5.79 -7.83
N SER A 20 -13.01 5.13 -8.50
CA SER A 20 -11.98 4.31 -7.86
C SER A 20 -10.81 4.13 -8.83
N ALA A 21 -9.61 3.94 -8.26
CA ALA A 21 -8.39 3.71 -9.03
C ALA A 21 -8.32 2.31 -9.68
N THR A 22 -9.27 1.41 -9.36
CA THR A 22 -9.26 0.03 -9.82
C THR A 22 -10.47 -0.36 -10.67
N LEU A 23 -11.28 0.60 -11.14
CA LEU A 23 -12.52 0.29 -11.87
C LEU A 23 -12.30 -0.24 -13.29
N SER A 24 -11.20 0.13 -13.95
CA SER A 24 -10.98 -0.16 -15.38
C SER A 24 -10.30 -1.51 -15.63
N VAL A 25 -10.50 -2.13 -16.79
CA VAL A 25 -9.77 -3.30 -17.27
C VAL A 25 -9.33 -2.98 -18.69
N ASN A 26 -8.03 -3.01 -18.99
CA ASN A 26 -7.49 -2.58 -20.30
C ASN A 26 -8.04 -1.23 -20.77
N ASP A 27 -8.06 -0.24 -19.88
CA ASP A 27 -8.64 1.07 -20.18
C ASP A 27 -10.12 1.01 -20.61
N ASP A 28 -10.86 0.01 -20.11
CA ASP A 28 -12.30 -0.12 -20.30
C ASP A 28 -13.04 -0.25 -18.96
N LEU A 29 -14.07 0.56 -18.77
CA LEU A 29 -14.94 0.55 -17.59
C LEU A 29 -16.20 -0.30 -17.78
N HIS A 30 -16.40 -0.86 -18.98
CA HIS A 30 -17.60 -1.62 -19.34
C HIS A 30 -17.82 -2.84 -18.45
N HIS A 31 -16.75 -3.51 -18.01
CA HIS A 31 -16.86 -4.66 -17.10
C HIS A 31 -17.51 -4.27 -15.75
N PHE A 32 -17.25 -3.05 -15.24
CA PHE A 32 -17.88 -2.52 -14.04
C PHE A 32 -19.34 -2.15 -14.29
N THR A 33 -19.64 -1.42 -15.37
CA THR A 33 -20.99 -0.95 -15.66
C THR A 33 -21.94 -2.09 -16.00
N ALA A 34 -21.48 -3.10 -16.76
CA ALA A 34 -22.26 -4.29 -17.11
C ALA A 34 -22.69 -5.08 -15.87
N ARG A 35 -21.82 -5.23 -14.86
CA ARG A 35 -22.16 -5.92 -13.59
C ARG A 35 -23.21 -5.19 -12.75
N LEU A 36 -23.25 -3.86 -12.87
CA LEU A 36 -24.25 -3.03 -12.21
C LEU A 36 -25.53 -2.83 -13.03
N GLY A 37 -25.57 -3.34 -14.27
CA GLY A 37 -26.70 -3.13 -15.19
C GLY A 37 -26.82 -1.69 -15.68
N ILE A 38 -25.72 -0.93 -15.65
CA ILE A 38 -25.68 0.46 -16.09
C ILE A 38 -25.32 0.49 -17.58
N GLU A 39 -26.32 0.76 -18.41
CA GLU A 39 -26.18 0.77 -19.87
C GLU A 39 -25.71 2.12 -20.41
N GLN A 40 -26.02 3.23 -19.71
CA GLN A 40 -25.62 4.58 -20.10
C GLN A 40 -24.82 5.24 -18.96
N ALA A 41 -23.50 5.08 -19.02
CA ALA A 41 -22.57 5.76 -18.13
C ALA A 41 -21.60 6.62 -18.95
N GLU A 42 -21.41 7.87 -18.55
CA GLU A 42 -20.23 8.62 -18.96
C GLU A 42 -19.02 8.06 -18.21
N SER A 43 -17.94 7.78 -18.94
CA SER A 43 -16.74 7.15 -18.39
C SER A 43 -15.52 8.04 -18.62
N MET A 44 -14.66 8.12 -17.62
CA MET A 44 -13.41 8.88 -17.69
C MET A 44 -12.31 8.07 -17.04
N LEU A 45 -11.21 7.89 -17.78
CA LEU A 45 -9.97 7.30 -17.27
C LEU A 45 -8.94 8.40 -17.11
N LEU A 46 -8.40 8.49 -15.91
CA LEU A 46 -7.32 9.40 -15.61
C LEU A 46 -6.04 8.57 -15.46
N PRO A 47 -4.98 8.85 -16.23
CA PRO A 47 -3.70 8.19 -16.02
C PRO A 47 -3.19 8.49 -14.61
N SER A 48 -2.49 7.53 -14.03
CA SER A 48 -1.79 7.75 -12.77
C SER A 48 -0.86 8.97 -12.90
N PRO A 49 -0.94 9.98 -12.03
CA PRO A 49 -0.04 11.13 -12.08
C PRO A 49 1.40 10.78 -11.66
N PHE A 50 1.65 9.54 -11.23
CA PHE A 50 2.92 9.10 -10.63
C PHE A 50 3.83 8.39 -11.63
N ASP A 51 5.10 8.81 -11.65
CA ASP A 51 6.20 8.13 -12.35
C ASP A 51 6.79 7.05 -11.42
N TYR A 52 6.21 5.85 -11.48
CA TYR A 52 6.59 4.73 -10.62
C TYR A 52 8.05 4.33 -10.75
N THR A 53 8.61 4.41 -11.96
CA THR A 53 10.00 4.03 -12.25
C THR A 53 11.00 4.93 -11.53
N ARG A 54 10.64 6.20 -11.29
CA ARG A 54 11.51 7.17 -10.62
C ARG A 54 11.14 7.41 -9.16
N GLN A 55 9.90 7.17 -8.77
CA GLN A 55 9.36 7.54 -7.45
C GLN A 55 9.16 6.35 -6.49
N ALA A 56 9.45 5.12 -6.91
CA ALA A 56 9.34 3.94 -6.03
C ALA A 56 10.40 2.89 -6.37
N LEU A 57 11.04 2.34 -5.33
CA LEU A 57 11.92 1.18 -5.45
C LEU A 57 11.27 0.01 -4.70
N LEU A 58 10.94 -1.06 -5.43
CA LEU A 58 10.52 -2.33 -4.83
C LEU A 58 11.75 -3.20 -4.60
N CYS A 59 12.06 -3.51 -3.35
CA CYS A 59 13.12 -4.44 -3.00
C CYS A 59 12.51 -5.72 -2.44
N VAL A 60 12.72 -6.85 -3.12
CA VAL A 60 12.34 -8.18 -2.65
C VAL A 60 13.62 -8.93 -2.27
N PRO A 61 13.92 -9.12 -0.96
CA PRO A 61 15.12 -9.82 -0.54
C PRO A 61 15.07 -11.28 -1.01
N ARG A 62 16.17 -11.77 -1.61
CA ARG A 62 16.26 -13.16 -2.10
C ARG A 62 16.29 -14.21 -0.98
N ASN A 63 16.55 -13.79 0.26
CA ASN A 63 16.77 -14.67 1.42
C ASN A 63 15.84 -14.30 2.59
N LEU A 64 14.53 -14.23 2.35
CA LEU A 64 13.58 -14.05 3.44
C LEU A 64 13.46 -15.34 4.28
N PRO A 65 13.48 -15.27 5.62
CA PRO A 65 13.21 -16.43 6.45
C PRO A 65 11.79 -16.94 6.19
N GLN A 66 11.59 -18.26 6.23
CA GLN A 66 10.24 -18.81 6.06
C GLN A 66 9.34 -18.34 7.20
N THR A 67 8.09 -18.03 6.84
CA THR A 67 7.03 -17.70 7.78
C THR A 67 6.92 -18.83 8.83
N ASN A 68 7.00 -18.48 10.12
CA ASN A 68 6.99 -19.38 11.28
C ASN A 68 8.30 -20.10 11.65
N GLN A 69 9.46 -19.73 11.10
CA GLN A 69 10.72 -20.25 11.63
C GLN A 69 11.13 -19.54 12.95
N PRO A 70 11.60 -20.28 13.97
CA PRO A 70 12.18 -19.68 15.16
C PRO A 70 13.33 -18.74 14.79
N GLY A 71 13.30 -17.50 15.29
CA GLY A 71 14.33 -16.50 15.02
C GLY A 71 14.16 -15.72 13.71
N ALA A 72 13.09 -15.93 12.94
CA ALA A 72 12.79 -15.17 11.74
C ALA A 72 12.79 -13.65 11.97
N ALA A 73 12.17 -13.18 13.06
CA ALA A 73 12.15 -11.77 13.43
C ALA A 73 13.57 -11.19 13.67
N ARG A 74 14.46 -11.96 14.32
CA ARG A 74 15.85 -11.53 14.56
C ARG A 74 16.62 -11.41 13.25
N GLN A 75 16.49 -12.38 12.36
CA GLN A 75 17.15 -12.34 11.05
C GLN A 75 16.63 -11.19 10.20
N LEU A 76 15.31 -11.00 10.17
CA LEU A 76 14.68 -9.92 9.42
C LEU A 76 15.07 -8.54 9.99
N ALA A 77 15.05 -8.37 11.31
CA ALA A 77 15.50 -7.14 11.95
C ALA A 77 16.97 -6.83 11.64
N ALA A 78 17.85 -7.83 11.70
CA ALA A 78 19.27 -7.66 11.35
C ALA A 78 19.48 -7.25 9.89
N MET A 79 18.65 -7.77 8.98
CA MET A 79 18.68 -7.41 7.55
C MET A 79 18.15 -6.00 7.29
N LEU A 80 17.05 -5.62 7.96
CA LEU A 80 16.37 -4.34 7.73
C LEU A 80 17.03 -3.17 8.46
N ARG A 81 17.68 -3.42 9.60
CA ARG A 81 18.36 -2.39 10.40
C ARG A 81 19.23 -1.43 9.57
N PRO A 82 20.20 -1.89 8.76
CA PRO A 82 21.07 -0.97 8.01
C PRO A 82 20.29 -0.09 7.02
N ILE A 83 19.18 -0.60 6.47
CA ILE A 83 18.32 0.15 5.54
C ILE A 83 17.56 1.26 6.30
N ILE A 84 16.99 0.91 7.46
CA ILE A 84 16.25 1.87 8.30
C ILE A 84 17.18 2.94 8.87
N GLU A 85 18.39 2.57 9.30
CA GLU A 85 19.41 3.51 9.79
C GLU A 85 19.92 4.42 8.68
N ALA A 86 20.20 3.90 7.48
CA ALA A 86 20.60 4.70 6.34
C ALA A 86 19.52 5.71 5.91
N ASN A 87 18.24 5.38 6.12
CA ASN A 87 17.12 6.29 5.89
C ASN A 87 16.89 7.31 7.04
N ASN A 88 17.64 7.20 8.14
CA ASN A 88 17.45 7.94 9.39
C ASN A 88 16.03 7.75 9.96
N GLY A 89 15.58 6.50 10.06
CA GLY A 89 14.24 6.19 10.53
C GLY A 89 13.19 6.60 9.51
N ARG A 90 12.23 7.46 9.90
CA ARG A 90 11.14 7.94 9.01
C ARG A 90 10.48 6.79 8.26
N CYS A 91 10.24 5.72 9.01
CA CYS A 91 9.97 4.41 8.45
C CYS A 91 8.73 3.79 9.08
N PHE A 92 7.85 3.25 8.24
CA PHE A 92 6.81 2.32 8.67
C PHE A 92 7.25 0.89 8.34
N MET A 93 7.18 0.00 9.33
CA MET A 93 7.31 -1.45 9.15
C MET A 93 5.92 -2.08 9.35
N LEU A 94 5.29 -2.47 8.23
CA LEU A 94 3.96 -3.05 8.22
C LEU A 94 4.06 -4.58 8.17
N CYS A 95 3.48 -5.23 9.17
CA CYS A 95 3.51 -6.68 9.34
C CYS A 95 2.12 -7.28 9.07
N THR A 96 2.08 -8.49 8.55
CA THR A 96 0.81 -9.23 8.37
C THR A 96 0.35 -9.98 9.61
N SER A 97 1.19 -10.10 10.64
CA SER A 97 0.82 -10.70 11.92
C SER A 97 1.21 -9.83 13.11
N HIS A 98 0.33 -9.81 14.12
CA HIS A 98 0.62 -9.14 15.39
C HIS A 98 1.79 -9.76 16.15
N ALA A 99 2.04 -11.07 15.98
CA ALA A 99 3.18 -11.74 16.59
C ALA A 99 4.50 -11.20 16.00
N MET A 100 4.64 -11.22 14.67
CA MET A 100 5.82 -10.68 13.98
C MET A 100 6.04 -9.19 14.30
N MET A 101 4.95 -8.41 14.35
CA MET A 101 4.99 -6.99 14.71
C MET A 101 5.65 -6.75 16.08
N ARG A 102 5.24 -7.52 17.11
CA ARG A 102 5.83 -7.41 18.46
C ARG A 102 7.27 -7.86 18.48
N ASP A 103 7.55 -9.03 17.90
CA ASP A 103 8.90 -9.60 17.90
C ASP A 103 9.90 -8.68 17.20
N LEU A 104 9.53 -8.12 16.05
CA LEU A 104 10.37 -7.15 15.33
C LEU A 104 10.60 -5.87 16.13
N ALA A 105 9.56 -5.31 16.75
CA ALA A 105 9.70 -4.11 17.57
C ALA A 105 10.67 -4.32 18.74
N GLU A 106 10.63 -5.49 19.39
CA GLU A 106 11.60 -5.85 20.43
C GLU A 106 13.03 -5.94 19.87
N GLN A 107 13.22 -6.59 18.71
CA GLN A 107 14.55 -6.68 18.10
C GLN A 107 15.10 -5.30 17.70
N PHE A 108 14.26 -4.43 17.12
CA PHE A 108 14.67 -3.08 16.76
C PHE A 108 15.02 -2.24 18.00
N ARG A 109 14.20 -2.27 19.05
CA ARG A 109 14.50 -1.59 20.33
C ARG A 109 15.80 -2.06 20.96
N ALA A 110 16.12 -3.34 20.85
CA ALA A 110 17.33 -3.91 21.40
C ALA A 110 18.59 -3.55 20.59
N THR A 111 18.46 -3.15 19.32
CA THR A 111 19.59 -3.04 18.40
C THR A 111 19.77 -1.69 17.74
N MET A 112 18.79 -0.78 17.85
CA MET A 112 18.79 0.54 17.23
C MET A 112 18.69 1.63 18.28
N THR A 113 19.22 2.82 17.97
CA THR A 113 19.06 4.02 18.79
C THR A 113 17.86 4.89 18.38
N LEU A 114 17.24 4.58 17.23
CA LEU A 114 16.06 5.29 16.73
C LEU A 114 14.84 5.03 17.63
N PRO A 115 13.92 6.00 17.78
CA PRO A 115 12.66 5.77 18.48
C PRO A 115 11.84 4.69 17.77
N VAL A 116 11.50 3.61 18.48
CA VAL A 116 10.64 2.54 17.95
C VAL A 116 9.27 2.61 18.59
N LEU A 117 8.28 2.98 17.79
CA LEU A 117 6.88 3.07 18.13
C LEU A 117 6.16 1.78 17.71
N LEU A 118 5.27 1.28 18.55
CA LEU A 118 4.56 0.01 18.30
C LEU A 118 3.05 0.20 18.39
N GLN A 119 2.33 -0.29 17.38
CA GLN A 119 0.87 -0.32 17.41
C GLN A 119 0.36 -1.15 18.61
N GLY A 120 -0.59 -0.56 19.35
CA GLY A 120 -1.22 -1.17 20.52
C GLY A 120 -0.69 -0.62 21.85
N GLU A 121 0.43 0.12 21.85
CA GLU A 121 0.93 0.78 23.06
C GLU A 121 0.15 2.06 23.39
N THR A 122 -0.31 2.78 22.36
CA THR A 122 -1.18 3.95 22.50
C THR A 122 -2.29 3.93 21.46
N SER A 123 -3.20 4.91 21.52
CA SER A 123 -4.16 5.13 20.44
C SER A 123 -3.45 5.43 19.11
N LYS A 124 -4.08 5.06 17.99
CA LYS A 124 -3.55 5.30 16.64
C LYS A 124 -3.20 6.77 16.39
N GLY A 125 -4.05 7.70 16.81
CA GLY A 125 -3.82 9.14 16.67
C GLY A 125 -2.59 9.62 17.46
N GLN A 126 -2.46 9.19 18.71
CA GLN A 126 -1.28 9.52 19.53
C GLN A 126 0.01 8.93 18.97
N LEU A 127 -0.05 7.70 18.46
CA LEU A 127 1.11 7.02 17.88
C LEU A 127 1.62 7.75 16.64
N LEU A 128 0.70 8.22 15.79
CA LEU A 128 1.03 9.07 14.64
C LEU A 128 1.60 10.41 15.06
N GLN A 129 1.02 11.04 16.09
CA GLN A 129 1.54 12.30 16.62
C GLN A 129 2.97 12.13 17.17
N GLN A 130 3.25 11.03 17.88
CA GLN A 130 4.59 10.69 18.35
C GLN A 130 5.55 10.46 17.19
N PHE A 131 5.10 9.75 16.15
CA PHE A 131 5.90 9.50 14.95
C PHE A 131 6.29 10.82 14.26
N VAL A 132 5.33 11.71 14.06
CA VAL A 132 5.55 13.04 13.47
C VAL A 132 6.45 13.90 14.36
N SER A 133 6.23 13.89 15.67
CA SER A 133 7.01 14.71 16.60
C SER A 133 8.46 14.22 16.74
N ALA A 134 8.70 12.91 16.63
CA ALA A 134 10.04 12.34 16.68
C ALA A 134 10.84 12.66 15.41
N GLY A 135 10.19 12.72 14.25
CA GLY A 135 10.81 13.08 12.96
C GLY A 135 11.78 12.04 12.39
N ASN A 136 12.22 11.06 13.18
CA ASN A 136 13.10 9.96 12.76
C ASN A 136 12.69 8.61 13.36
N ALA A 137 11.43 8.44 13.75
CA ALA A 137 10.96 7.20 14.35
C ALA A 137 10.83 6.05 13.33
N LEU A 138 10.91 4.83 13.85
CA LEU A 138 10.39 3.62 13.21
C LEU A 138 9.05 3.30 13.85
N LEU A 139 7.98 3.23 13.05
CA LEU A 139 6.68 2.75 13.49
C LEU A 139 6.45 1.33 13.00
N VAL A 140 6.32 0.39 13.93
CA VAL A 140 6.00 -1.01 13.64
C VAL A 140 4.51 -1.25 13.90
N ALA A 141 3.79 -1.68 12.87
CA ALA A 141 2.34 -1.81 12.90
C ALA A 141 1.87 -2.97 12.01
N THR A 142 0.59 -3.33 12.09
CA THR A 142 -0.04 -4.24 11.14
C THR A 142 -0.32 -3.56 9.82
N SER A 143 -0.45 -4.33 8.75
CA SER A 143 -0.81 -3.83 7.43
C SER A 143 -2.09 -3.00 7.42
N SER A 144 -3.07 -3.26 8.30
CA SER A 144 -4.30 -2.45 8.42
C SER A 144 -4.08 -1.06 9.05
N PHE A 145 -2.93 -0.80 9.69
CA PHE A 145 -2.72 0.43 10.45
C PHE A 145 -2.78 1.69 9.61
N TRP A 146 -2.25 1.65 8.39
CA TRP A 146 -2.20 2.77 7.45
C TRP A 146 -3.57 3.22 6.90
N GLU A 147 -4.65 2.45 7.10
CA GLU A 147 -5.96 2.78 6.52
C GLU A 147 -6.50 4.08 7.15
N GLY A 148 -6.73 5.10 6.33
CA GLY A 148 -7.19 6.41 6.80
C GLY A 148 -6.13 7.21 7.58
N VAL A 149 -4.84 6.87 7.44
CA VAL A 149 -3.74 7.69 7.98
C VAL A 149 -3.32 8.75 6.96
N ASP A 150 -3.08 9.97 7.43
CA ASP A 150 -2.48 11.07 6.66
C ASP A 150 -1.25 11.56 7.42
N VAL A 151 -0.06 11.35 6.88
CA VAL A 151 1.23 11.85 7.41
C VAL A 151 1.74 12.83 6.38
N ARG A 152 2.03 14.06 6.78
CA ARG A 152 2.44 15.12 5.86
C ARG A 152 3.96 15.30 5.83
N GLY A 153 4.47 15.66 4.66
CA GLY A 153 5.87 16.04 4.42
C GLY A 153 6.88 14.90 4.59
N ASP A 154 8.14 15.26 4.79
CA ASP A 154 9.32 14.38 4.80
C ASP A 154 9.38 13.43 6.01
N THR A 155 8.33 13.36 6.82
CA THR A 155 8.28 12.56 8.06
C THR A 155 8.29 11.06 7.77
N LEU A 156 7.73 10.62 6.63
CA LEU A 156 7.74 9.23 6.20
C LEU A 156 8.37 9.15 4.81
N SER A 157 9.55 8.55 4.72
CA SER A 157 10.28 8.35 3.46
C SER A 157 10.53 6.88 3.12
N LEU A 158 10.23 5.96 4.05
CA LEU A 158 10.41 4.53 3.86
C LEU A 158 9.20 3.74 4.37
N VAL A 159 8.73 2.80 3.57
CA VAL A 159 7.71 1.83 3.97
C VAL A 159 8.25 0.44 3.66
N ILE A 160 8.38 -0.38 4.70
CA ILE A 160 8.77 -1.77 4.61
C ILE A 160 7.54 -2.61 4.92
N ILE A 161 7.30 -3.63 4.11
CA ILE A 161 6.15 -4.52 4.26
C ILE A 161 6.63 -5.95 4.15
N ASP A 162 6.25 -6.80 5.10
CA ASP A 162 6.62 -8.21 5.09
C ASP A 162 5.91 -9.02 4.00
N LYS A 163 4.74 -8.56 3.55
CA LYS A 163 3.95 -9.18 2.48
C LYS A 163 3.12 -8.13 1.74
N LEU A 164 3.18 -8.15 0.41
CA LEU A 164 2.38 -7.25 -0.42
C LEU A 164 0.87 -7.48 -0.21
N PRO A 165 0.06 -6.42 -0.15
CA PRO A 165 -1.39 -6.50 -0.01
C PRO A 165 -2.00 -6.89 -1.36
N PHE A 166 -1.95 -8.18 -1.70
CA PHE A 166 -2.61 -8.68 -2.89
C PHE A 166 -4.11 -8.77 -2.67
N THR A 167 -4.87 -8.23 -3.62
CA THR A 167 -6.32 -8.42 -3.70
C THR A 167 -6.63 -9.92 -3.71
N SER A 168 -7.69 -10.31 -3.03
CA SER A 168 -8.10 -11.72 -2.98
C SER A 168 -8.25 -12.26 -4.41
N PRO A 169 -7.68 -13.44 -4.72
CA PRO A 169 -7.86 -14.06 -6.02
C PRO A 169 -9.33 -14.33 -6.35
N ASP A 170 -10.23 -14.29 -5.36
CA ASP A 170 -11.68 -14.42 -5.55
C ASP A 170 -12.40 -13.14 -5.99
N ASP A 171 -11.71 -12.01 -6.05
CA ASP A 171 -12.25 -10.79 -6.60
C ASP A 171 -12.56 -10.98 -8.11
N PRO A 172 -13.82 -10.80 -8.55
CA PRO A 172 -14.19 -11.08 -9.94
C PRO A 172 -13.56 -10.11 -10.95
N LEU A 173 -13.22 -8.88 -10.54
CA LEU A 173 -12.57 -7.91 -11.41
C LEU A 173 -11.09 -8.25 -11.58
N LEU A 174 -10.44 -8.67 -10.50
CA LEU A 174 -9.07 -9.20 -10.55
C LEU A 174 -9.00 -10.46 -11.42
N LYS A 175 -9.95 -11.41 -11.27
CA LYS A 175 -10.02 -12.61 -12.12
C LYS A 175 -10.12 -12.24 -13.60
N ALA A 176 -11.01 -11.32 -13.96
CA ALA A 176 -11.20 -10.89 -15.34
C ALA A 176 -9.93 -10.24 -15.92
N ARG A 177 -9.26 -9.36 -15.16
CA ARG A 177 -7.98 -8.74 -15.56
C ARG A 177 -6.88 -9.78 -15.75
N MET A 178 -6.79 -10.76 -14.85
CA MET A 178 -5.81 -11.83 -14.93
C MET A 178 -6.06 -12.76 -16.12
N GLU A 179 -7.32 -13.10 -16.42
CA GLU A 179 -7.68 -13.92 -17.57
C GLU A 179 -7.35 -13.24 -18.90
N ASP A 180 -7.69 -11.96 -19.04
CA ASP A 180 -7.36 -11.18 -20.23
C ASP A 180 -5.83 -11.06 -20.44
N CYS A 181 -5.07 -10.82 -19.37
CA CYS A 181 -3.61 -10.80 -19.42
C CYS A 181 -3.05 -12.13 -19.95
N ARG A 182 -3.60 -13.27 -19.49
CA ARG A 182 -3.20 -14.60 -20.01
C ARG A 182 -3.54 -14.77 -21.48
N LEU A 183 -4.72 -14.30 -21.92
CA LEU A 183 -5.15 -14.39 -23.32
C LEU A 183 -4.20 -13.61 -24.25
N ARG A 184 -3.60 -12.53 -23.76
CA ARG A 184 -2.58 -11.74 -24.48
C ARG A 184 -1.16 -12.30 -24.39
N GLY A 185 -0.97 -13.44 -23.70
CA GLY A 185 0.33 -14.08 -23.52
C GLY A 185 1.22 -13.43 -22.46
N GLY A 186 0.68 -12.55 -21.62
CA GLY A 186 1.40 -11.88 -20.54
C GLY A 186 1.41 -12.66 -19.23
N ASP A 187 2.17 -12.17 -18.25
CA ASP A 187 2.22 -12.72 -16.89
C ASP A 187 1.26 -11.92 -15.95
N PRO A 188 0.14 -12.53 -15.49
CA PRO A 188 -0.83 -11.84 -14.64
C PRO A 188 -0.28 -11.39 -13.28
N PHE A 189 0.75 -12.05 -12.76
CA PHE A 189 1.36 -11.65 -11.51
C PHE A 189 2.08 -10.31 -11.69
N ASP A 190 2.96 -10.22 -12.69
CA ASP A 190 3.78 -9.03 -12.95
C ASP A 190 2.98 -7.88 -13.58
N GLU A 191 2.01 -8.19 -14.46
CA GLU A 191 1.30 -7.18 -15.24
C GLU A 191 -0.03 -6.74 -14.63
N VAL A 192 -0.58 -7.48 -13.66
CA VAL A 192 -1.88 -7.16 -13.04
C VAL A 192 -1.78 -7.11 -11.52
N GLN A 193 -1.40 -8.21 -10.86
CA GLN A 193 -1.44 -8.30 -9.40
C GLN A 193 -0.42 -7.39 -8.72
N LEU A 194 0.80 -7.32 -9.26
CA LEU A 194 1.86 -6.48 -8.72
C LEU A 194 1.52 -4.99 -8.87
N PRO A 195 1.09 -4.47 -10.04
CA PRO A 195 0.58 -3.12 -10.19
C PRO A 195 -0.57 -2.79 -9.23
N ASP A 196 -1.57 -3.67 -9.08
CA ASP A 196 -2.69 -3.44 -8.17
C ASP A 196 -2.25 -3.39 -6.70
N ALA A 197 -1.33 -4.27 -6.30
CA ALA A 197 -0.74 -4.24 -4.96
C ALA A 197 0.06 -2.96 -4.72
N VAL A 198 0.79 -2.47 -5.73
CA VAL A 198 1.55 -1.20 -5.68
C VAL A 198 0.60 0.00 -5.64
N ILE A 199 -0.50 0.00 -6.40
CA ILE A 199 -1.52 1.06 -6.35
C ILE A 199 -2.19 1.06 -4.98
N THR A 200 -2.56 -0.10 -4.45
CA THR A 200 -3.11 -0.23 -3.09
C THR A 200 -2.09 0.27 -2.06
N LEU A 201 -0.81 -0.05 -2.26
CA LEU A 201 0.31 0.52 -1.52
C LEU A 201 0.30 2.03 -1.54
N LYS A 202 0.27 2.62 -2.74
CA LYS A 202 0.30 4.05 -2.94
C LYS A 202 -1.01 4.74 -2.62
N GLN A 203 -2.13 4.04 -2.48
CA GLN A 203 -3.36 4.64 -1.97
C GLN A 203 -3.34 4.69 -0.43
N GLY A 204 -2.76 3.66 0.19
CA GLY A 204 -2.42 3.70 1.61
C GLY A 204 -1.32 4.73 1.92
N VAL A 205 -0.27 4.77 1.09
CA VAL A 205 0.93 5.61 1.24
C VAL A 205 0.82 6.98 0.58
N GLY A 206 -0.04 7.21 -0.40
CA GLY A 206 -0.24 8.53 -1.05
C GLY A 206 -1.05 9.50 -0.18
N ARG A 207 -1.62 9.01 0.92
CA ARG A 207 -2.02 9.85 2.06
C ARG A 207 -0.83 10.20 2.96
N LEU A 208 0.30 9.49 2.84
CA LEU A 208 1.54 9.66 3.61
C LEU A 208 2.65 10.39 2.83
N ILE A 209 2.63 10.36 1.49
CA ILE A 209 3.59 11.01 0.58
C ILE A 209 2.78 11.88 -0.37
N ARG A 210 2.81 13.20 -0.16
CA ARG A 210 1.96 14.15 -0.88
C ARG A 210 2.67 14.97 -1.96
N ASP A 211 3.99 14.91 -2.06
CA ASP A 211 4.71 15.79 -2.99
C ASP A 211 5.27 15.04 -4.19
N ALA A 212 4.76 15.43 -5.36
CA ALA A 212 5.25 15.00 -6.67
C ALA A 212 6.63 15.61 -7.02
N ASP A 213 7.13 16.52 -6.19
CA ASP A 213 8.28 17.40 -6.46
C ASP A 213 9.49 17.15 -5.54
N ASP A 214 9.54 16.06 -4.78
CA ASP A 214 10.63 15.81 -3.84
C ASP A 214 11.93 15.39 -4.56
N ARG A 215 12.61 16.39 -5.14
CA ARG A 215 14.00 16.34 -5.57
C ARG A 215 14.85 16.78 -4.38
N GLY A 216 15.39 15.80 -3.65
CA GLY A 216 16.54 16.06 -2.79
C GLY A 216 17.59 16.87 -3.56
N GLY A 217 17.92 18.04 -3.04
CA GLY A 217 18.71 19.05 -3.74
C GLY A 217 20.12 18.57 -4.08
N VAL A 218 20.54 18.89 -5.31
CA VAL A 218 21.94 19.18 -5.60
C VAL A 218 22.20 20.57 -5.05
N SER A 219 23.11 20.69 -4.07
CA SER A 219 23.78 21.95 -3.79
C SER A 219 25.26 21.78 -4.06
N ASP A 220 25.71 22.28 -5.21
CA ASP A 220 27.05 22.84 -5.32
C ASP A 220 27.06 24.13 -4.49
N LEU A 221 27.83 24.12 -3.40
CA LEU A 221 28.76 25.16 -2.93
C LEU A 221 29.47 24.66 -1.66
#